data_AF-X1T6P2-F1
#
_entry.id   AF-X1T6P2-F1
#
_cell.length_a   1.000
_cell.length_b   1.000
_cell.length_c   1.000
_cell.angle_alpha   90.00
_cell.angle_beta   90.00
_cell.angle_gamma   90.00
#
_symmetry.space_group_name_H-M   'P 1'
#
loop_
_entity.id
_entity.type
_entity.pdbx_description
1 polymer ?
#
loop_
_entity_poly.entity_id
_entity_poly.type
_entity_poly.pdbx_seq_one_letter_code
_entity_poly.pdbx_strand_id
1 'polypeptide(L)' 'EKGMKATISMISKHGRASWHREKTVGVQDAGATAMYYLIESFVRHLISRIEIST' A
#
# COMPACT_ATOMS: atom_id res chain seq x y z
N GLU A 1 0.93 -4.88 -4.74
CA GLU A 1 2.01 -5.24 -3.80
C GLU A 1 3.31 -4.48 -4.05
N LYS A 2 3.91 -4.54 -5.26
CA LYS A 2 5.20 -3.88 -5.57
C LYS A 2 5.27 -2.39 -5.16
N GLY A 3 4.22 -1.62 -5.44
CA GLY A 3 4.18 -0.19 -5.07
C GLY A 3 4.25 0.06 -3.56
N MET A 4 3.55 -0.75 -2.76
CA MET A 4 3.62 -0.70 -1.30
C MET A 4 5.03 -1.05 -0.81
N LYS A 5 5.61 -2.16 -1.29
CA LYS A 5 6.96 -2.61 -0.89
C LYS A 5 8.07 -1.63 -1.27
N ALA A 6 7.90 -0.91 -2.38
CA ALA A 6 8.86 0.11 -2.81
C ALA A 6 9.02 1.26 -1.78
N THR A 7 8.04 1.47 -0.90
CA THR A 7 8.11 2.51 0.13
C THR A 7 9.15 2.23 1.21
N ILE A 8 9.55 0.97 1.41
CA ILE A 8 10.49 0.56 2.46
C ILE A 8 11.82 1.31 2.32
N SER A 9 12.32 1.52 1.11
CA SER A 9 13.60 2.20 0.88
C SER A 9 13.50 3.72 0.77
N MET A 10 12.33 4.32 1.07
CA MET A 10 12.09 5.75 0.88
C MET A 10 12.28 6.54 2.18
N ILE A 11 12.78 7.77 2.06
CA ILE A 11 12.72 8.77 3.12
C ILE A 11 11.37 9.49 3.03
N SER A 12 10.59 9.46 4.09
CA SER A 12 9.30 10.15 4.15
C SER A 12 9.47 11.66 4.16
N LYS A 13 8.76 12.34 3.24
CA LYS A 13 8.74 13.81 3.12
C LYS A 13 7.41 14.43 3.57
N HIS A 14 6.40 13.60 3.88
CA HIS A 14 5.04 14.04 4.17
C HIS A 14 4.46 13.34 5.41
N GLY A 15 3.41 13.94 5.99
CA GLY A 15 2.68 13.36 7.13
C GLY A 15 3.53 13.21 8.40
N ARG A 16 3.04 12.42 9.36
CA ARG A 16 3.73 12.21 10.65
C ARG A 16 5.05 11.46 10.51
N ALA A 17 5.17 10.58 9.51
CA ALA A 17 6.39 9.85 9.24
C ALA A 17 7.56 10.78 8.87
N SER A 18 7.30 11.92 8.21
CA SER A 18 8.34 12.91 7.88
C SER A 18 9.12 13.45 9.09
N TRP A 19 8.53 13.45 10.29
CA TRP A 19 9.20 13.89 11.51
C TRP A 19 10.39 13.00 11.89
N HIS A 20 10.42 11.77 11.38
CA HIS A 20 11.47 10.79 11.65
C HIS A 20 12.58 10.77 10.59
N ARG A 21 12.43 11.50 9.47
CA ARG A 21 13.46 11.69 8.43
C ARG A 21 14.17 10.39 8.02
N GLU A 22 15.48 10.29 8.16
CA GLU A 22 16.30 9.14 7.75
C GLU A 22 15.87 7.84 8.46
N LYS A 23 15.26 7.93 9.65
CA LYS A 23 14.75 6.77 10.40
C LYS A 23 13.52 6.13 9.76
N THR A 24 12.96 6.72 8.70
CA THR A 24 11.87 6.11 7.93
C THR A 24 12.34 5.09 6.90
N VAL A 25 13.63 5.12 6.53
CA VAL A 25 14.21 4.09 5.67
C VAL A 25 14.19 2.74 6.39
N GLY A 26 13.76 1.71 5.69
CA GLY A 26 13.53 0.37 6.22
C GLY A 26 12.11 0.14 6.75
N VAL A 27 11.24 1.15 6.75
CA VAL A 27 9.87 1.06 7.25
C VAL A 27 8.88 1.22 6.10
N GLN A 28 7.99 0.23 5.93
CA GLN A 28 6.93 0.31 4.93
C GLN A 28 5.87 1.34 5.32
N ASP A 29 5.41 2.14 4.36
CA ASP A 29 4.36 3.12 4.60
C ASP A 29 3.01 2.42 4.89
N ALA A 30 2.37 2.81 6.00
CA ALA A 30 1.10 2.26 6.43
C ALA A 30 -0.06 2.63 5.50
N GLY A 31 -0.07 3.85 4.94
CA GLY A 31 -1.06 4.30 3.97
C GLY A 31 -0.94 3.56 2.64
N ALA A 32 0.29 3.36 2.15
CA ALA A 32 0.54 2.53 0.96
C ALA A 32 0.10 1.07 1.18
N THR A 33 0.26 0.55 2.40
CA THR A 33 -0.22 -0.78 2.79
C THR A 33 -1.73 -0.86 2.80
N ALA A 34 -2.42 0.12 3.38
CA ALA A 34 -3.87 0.20 3.39
C ALA A 34 -4.43 0.28 1.96
N MET A 35 -3.82 1.09 1.09
CA MET A 35 -4.24 1.21 -0.30
C MET A 35 -4.05 -0.10 -1.07
N TYR A 36 -2.97 -0.83 -0.82
CA TYR A 36 -2.79 -2.16 -1.41
C TYR A 36 -3.94 -3.10 -1.07
N TYR A 37 -4.34 -3.19 0.20
CA TYR A 37 -5.46 -4.06 0.61
C TYR A 37 -6.80 -3.60 0.04
N LEU A 38 -7.04 -2.30 -0.06
CA LEU A 38 -8.26 -1.78 -0.71
C LEU A 38 -8.33 -2.21 -2.18
N ILE A 39 -7.24 -2.05 -2.94
CA ILE A 39 -7.20 -2.46 -4.35
C ILE A 39 -7.32 -3.97 -4.48
N GLU A 40 -6.59 -4.74 -3.67
CA GLU A 40 -6.61 -6.21 -3.70
C GLU A 40 -8.02 -6.74 -3.42
N SER A 41 -8.67 -6.25 -2.36
CA SER A 41 -10.04 -6.64 -2.01
C SER A 41 -11.04 -6.23 -3.10
N PHE A 42 -10.88 -5.05 -3.69
CA PHE A 42 -11.76 -4.59 -4.77
C PHE A 42 -11.65 -5.49 -6.00
N VAL A 43 -10.43 -5.78 -6.45
CA VAL A 43 -10.19 -6.64 -7.62
C VAL A 43 -10.69 -8.07 -7.36
N ARG A 44 -10.40 -8.62 -6.18
CA ARG A 44 -10.90 -9.94 -5.76
C ARG A 44 -12.43 -10.00 -5.81
N HIS A 45 -13.11 -8.97 -5.30
CA HIS A 45 -14.57 -8.92 -5.34
C HIS A 45 -15.10 -8.79 -6.77
N LEU A 46 -14.48 -7.94 -7.59
CA LEU A 46 -14.88 -7.75 -8.98
C LEU A 46 -14.79 -9.06 -9.78
N ILE A 47 -13.69 -9.80 -9.65
CA ILE A 47 -13.49 -11.10 -10.30
C ILE A 47 -14.57 -12.10 -9.84
N SER A 48 -14.80 -12.21 -8.53
CA SER A 48 -15.84 -13.09 -7.99
C SER A 48 -17.24 -12.79 -8.55
N ARG A 49 -17.58 -11.52 -8.79
CA ARG A 49 -18.87 -11.14 -9.38
C ARG A 49 -18.99 -11.50 -10.86
N ILE A 50 -17.89 -11.45 -11.61
CA ILE A 50 -17.85 -11.85 -13.03
C ILE A 50 -18.01 -13.37 -13.15
N GLU A 51 -17.30 -14.14 -12.33
CA GLU A 51 -17.37 -15.61 -12.33
C GLU A 51 -18.76 -16.14 -11.95
N ILE A 52 -19.48 -15.46 -11.04
CA ILE A 52 -20.87 -15.83 -10.69
C ILE A 52 -21.86 -15.55 -11.85
N SER A 53 -21.52 -14.63 -12.74
CA SER A 53 -22.40 -14.18 -13.82
C SER A 53 -22.21 -14.95 -15.13
N THR A 54 -21.26 -15.90 -15.19
CA THR A 54 -20.91 -16.72 -16.36
C THR A 54 -21.29 -18.17 -16.11
#